data_AF-A0A078IPD6-F1
#
_entry.id   AF-A0A078IPD6-F1
#
_cell.length_a   1.000
_cell.length_b   1.000
_cell.length_c   1.000
_cell.angle_alpha   90.00
_cell.angle_beta   90.00
_cell.angle_gamma   90.00
#
_symmetry.space_group_name_H-M   'P 1'
#
loop_
_entity.id
_entity.type
_entity.pdbx_description
1 polymer ?
#
loop_
_entity_poly.entity_id
_entity_poly.type
_entity_poly.pdbx_seq_one_letter_code
_entity_poly.pdbx_strand_id
1 'polypeptide(L)'
;MADSAQVVPVEEPAATTTATATAITTTSEPEAKSSDQMESQSDKPPAGTLVTIMNLFAIGVLPICTFFLSLTLLGYAVWLLYMRSYDCEDILGLPRIQTIASVGLLAVFVVSNVALFLRRKFPMPALVVMFVILLLMLFIGLAYAGVNEMQTRRFPATGTWFKLKVMDNVNWNNIKSCVYDKGACNELVYGSPKDKPYNRRKLPPIKNGCCMPPETCNMDALNTTFWYRRKDEGQPLKTEVLYGGMVGRLSDCQLWRNDWSVLCYDCRSCKLGFVRSVRRKWWQLGVFLIVISILLLISHLLIFLATFWERFKG
;
A
#
# COMPACT_ATOMS: atom_id res chain seq x y z
N MET A 1 24.69 -61.00 60.28
CA MET A 1 24.26 -62.40 60.11
C MET A 1 22.75 -62.36 60.06
N ALA A 2 22.18 -62.34 58.84
CA ALA A 2 21.53 -63.51 58.21
C ALA A 2 20.19 -63.84 58.91
N ASP A 3 19.05 -64.09 58.28
CA ASP A 3 18.61 -64.07 56.88
C ASP A 3 17.07 -64.33 56.89
N SER A 4 16.38 -63.98 55.81
CA SER A 4 15.20 -64.64 55.20
C SER A 4 13.85 -64.90 55.92
N ALA A 5 12.82 -64.32 55.27
CA ALA A 5 11.64 -64.95 54.61
C ALA A 5 10.40 -65.51 55.36
N GLN A 6 9.26 -64.90 54.98
CA GLN A 6 7.83 -65.28 54.83
C GLN A 6 7.31 -66.71 55.20
N VAL A 7 6.09 -66.80 55.78
CA VAL A 7 4.78 -67.18 55.16
C VAL A 7 3.67 -67.44 56.24
N VAL A 8 2.49 -66.79 56.03
CA VAL A 8 1.02 -66.99 56.33
C VAL A 8 0.57 -68.39 56.87
N PRO A 9 -0.58 -68.70 57.58
CA PRO A 9 -1.99 -68.18 57.45
C PRO A 9 -2.96 -68.16 58.70
N VAL A 10 -4.24 -67.80 58.44
CA VAL A 10 -5.54 -68.29 59.05
C VAL A 10 -6.48 -67.23 59.73
N GLU A 11 -7.56 -66.87 59.00
CA GLU A 11 -9.03 -66.91 59.30
C GLU A 11 -9.71 -66.19 60.51
N GLU A 12 -10.51 -65.13 60.20
CA GLU A 12 -11.94 -64.74 60.51
C GLU A 12 -12.71 -65.29 61.77
N PRO A 13 -13.93 -64.82 62.25
CA PRO A 13 -14.83 -63.65 61.98
C PRO A 13 -15.30 -62.84 63.24
N ALA A 14 -16.07 -61.75 63.04
CA ALA A 14 -17.46 -61.61 63.53
C ALA A 14 -18.01 -60.17 63.45
N ALA A 15 -19.16 -60.03 62.78
CA ALA A 15 -20.05 -58.87 62.83
C ALA A 15 -21.00 -58.97 64.04
N THR A 16 -21.46 -57.85 64.64
CA THR A 16 -22.81 -57.69 65.20
C THR A 16 -23.17 -56.21 65.34
N THR A 17 -24.46 -55.97 65.09
CA THR A 17 -25.30 -54.77 65.02
C THR A 17 -25.40 -53.92 66.28
N THR A 18 -25.68 -52.62 66.14
CA THR A 18 -26.81 -51.98 66.86
C THR A 18 -27.30 -50.72 66.16
N ALA A 19 -28.62 -50.63 66.03
CA ALA A 19 -29.38 -49.54 65.44
C ALA A 19 -29.57 -48.38 66.43
N THR A 20 -29.75 -47.16 65.92
CA THR A 20 -30.80 -46.27 66.46
C THR A 20 -31.25 -45.28 65.40
N ALA A 21 -32.57 -45.25 65.22
CA ALA A 21 -33.30 -44.46 64.25
C ALA A 21 -33.51 -43.02 64.75
N THR A 22 -33.58 -42.07 63.83
CA THR A 22 -34.61 -41.02 63.89
C THR A 22 -34.92 -40.56 62.46
N ALA A 23 -36.19 -40.71 62.08
CA ALA A 23 -36.82 -40.22 60.85
C ALA A 23 -36.72 -38.67 60.80
N ILE A 24 -36.75 -38.01 59.63
CA ILE A 24 -37.96 -37.71 58.85
C ILE A 24 -37.56 -37.28 57.41
N THR A 25 -38.10 -38.02 56.43
CA THR A 25 -38.79 -37.63 55.16
C THR A 25 -38.52 -36.20 54.62
N THR A 26 -38.09 -35.96 53.36
CA THR A 26 -38.80 -36.26 52.10
C THR A 26 -37.91 -36.33 50.85
N THR A 27 -38.06 -37.45 50.15
CA THR A 27 -38.02 -37.78 48.72
C THR A 27 -37.76 -36.68 47.66
N SER A 28 -36.72 -36.85 46.83
CA SER A 28 -36.83 -37.12 45.38
C SER A 28 -35.46 -37.33 44.72
N GLU A 29 -35.34 -38.46 44.02
CA GLU A 29 -34.29 -38.99 43.14
C GLU A 29 -34.78 -38.84 41.65
N PRO A 30 -34.09 -39.17 40.53
CA PRO A 30 -32.68 -39.55 40.23
C PRO A 30 -32.05 -38.62 39.15
N GLU A 31 -30.75 -38.69 38.83
CA GLU A 31 -30.13 -39.34 37.64
C GLU A 31 -28.90 -38.45 37.31
N ALA A 32 -27.75 -38.86 36.77
CA ALA A 32 -27.15 -40.15 36.48
C ALA A 32 -25.67 -39.86 36.10
N LYS A 33 -24.79 -40.77 36.53
CA LYS A 33 -23.69 -41.37 35.73
C LYS A 33 -22.51 -40.53 35.20
N SER A 34 -21.33 -41.00 35.63
CA SER A 34 -20.18 -41.42 34.78
C SER A 34 -19.31 -40.32 34.16
N SER A 35 -18.11 -40.13 34.68
CA SER A 35 -16.84 -40.87 34.37
C SER A 35 -16.08 -40.23 33.22
N ASP A 36 -14.92 -39.69 33.60
CA ASP A 36 -13.68 -39.55 32.84
C ASP A 36 -13.67 -38.71 31.56
N GLN A 37 -13.03 -37.54 31.66
CA GLN A 37 -12.21 -37.03 30.56
C GLN A 37 -10.98 -36.29 31.09
N MET A 38 -9.86 -37.01 31.09
CA MET A 38 -8.57 -36.63 30.49
C MET A 38 -8.28 -35.12 30.50
N GLU A 39 -7.57 -34.67 31.52
CA GLU A 39 -6.99 -33.34 31.59
C GLU A 39 -5.92 -33.19 30.49
N SER A 40 -6.31 -32.54 29.39
CA SER A 40 -5.37 -32.05 28.38
C SER A 40 -4.56 -30.92 29.01
N GLN A 41 -3.32 -31.24 29.39
CA GLN A 41 -2.33 -30.25 29.78
C GLN A 41 -2.06 -29.32 28.59
N SER A 42 -2.77 -28.19 28.58
CA SER A 42 -2.50 -27.07 27.70
C SER A 42 -1.26 -26.36 28.24
N ASP A 43 -0.09 -26.67 27.67
CA ASP A 43 1.15 -25.93 27.90
C ASP A 43 0.97 -24.49 27.35
N LYS A 44 0.28 -23.66 28.12
CA LYS A 44 0.33 -22.21 27.99
C LYS A 44 1.71 -21.80 28.50
N PRO A 45 2.60 -21.24 27.67
CA PRO A 45 3.92 -20.83 28.14
C PRO A 45 3.74 -19.90 29.34
N PRO A 46 4.49 -20.09 30.44
CA PRO A 46 4.32 -19.29 31.63
C PRO A 46 4.49 -17.82 31.23
N ALA A 47 3.55 -16.96 31.62
CA ALA A 47 3.46 -15.58 31.16
C ALA A 47 4.80 -14.82 31.31
N GLY A 48 5.68 -15.25 32.24
CA GLY A 48 7.05 -14.78 32.37
C GLY A 48 7.93 -14.97 31.14
N THR A 49 7.89 -16.13 30.47
CA THR A 49 8.75 -16.45 29.31
C THR A 49 8.35 -15.66 28.07
N LEU A 50 7.04 -15.40 27.88
CA LEU A 50 6.55 -14.54 26.80
C LEU A 50 7.00 -13.09 26.97
N VAL A 51 7.01 -12.59 28.21
CA VAL A 51 7.45 -11.21 28.53
C VAL A 51 8.95 -11.04 28.31
N THR A 52 9.79 -12.00 28.69
CA THR A 52 11.24 -11.93 28.42
C THR A 52 11.57 -12.00 26.93
N ILE A 53 10.85 -12.82 26.15
CA ILE A 53 11.02 -12.88 24.70
C ILE A 53 10.58 -11.55 24.05
N MET A 54 9.46 -10.97 24.47
CA MET A 54 8.99 -9.66 23.98
C MET A 54 9.99 -8.54 24.31
N ASN A 55 10.58 -8.52 25.50
CA ASN A 55 11.58 -7.52 25.87
C ASN A 55 12.89 -7.68 25.07
N LEU A 56 13.36 -8.92 24.85
CA LEU A 56 14.54 -9.18 24.00
C LEU A 56 14.31 -8.68 22.56
N PHE A 57 13.14 -8.97 22.00
CA PHE A 57 12.77 -8.56 20.65
C PHE A 57 12.62 -7.03 20.53
N ALA A 58 12.03 -6.38 21.53
CA ALA A 58 11.79 -4.95 21.54
C ALA A 58 13.06 -4.10 21.78
N ILE A 59 14.01 -4.60 22.60
CA ILE A 59 15.24 -3.88 22.93
C ILE A 59 16.33 -4.10 21.87
N GLY A 60 16.39 -5.29 21.26
CA GLY A 60 17.41 -5.65 20.28
C GLY A 60 16.94 -5.57 18.82
N VAL A 61 15.91 -6.34 18.47
CA VAL A 61 15.53 -6.58 17.06
C VAL A 61 14.74 -5.42 16.47
N LEU A 62 13.76 -4.87 17.19
CA LEU A 62 12.91 -3.78 16.68
C LEU A 62 13.68 -2.51 16.27
N PRO A 63 14.70 -2.04 17.01
CA PRO A 63 15.50 -0.89 16.60
C PRO A 63 16.25 -1.16 15.29
N ILE A 64 16.78 -2.37 15.11
CA ILE A 64 17.46 -2.80 13.89
C ILE A 64 16.46 -2.82 12.72
N CYS A 65 15.27 -3.42 12.91
CA CYS A 65 14.21 -3.40 11.90
C CYS A 65 13.76 -1.97 11.56
N THR A 66 13.63 -1.10 12.55
CA THR A 66 13.25 0.31 12.36
C THR A 66 14.32 1.06 11.56
N PHE A 67 15.60 0.76 11.79
CA PHE A 67 16.71 1.31 10.99
C PHE A 67 16.59 0.88 9.52
N PHE A 68 16.35 -0.41 9.24
CA PHE A 68 16.15 -0.88 7.87
C PHE A 68 14.93 -0.24 7.19
N LEU A 69 13.80 -0.14 7.90
CA LEU A 69 12.62 0.59 7.42
C LEU A 69 12.96 2.04 7.09
N SER A 70 13.74 2.71 7.96
CA SER A 70 14.20 4.07 7.70
C SER A 70 15.12 4.17 6.47
N LEU A 71 15.95 3.15 6.22
CA LEU A 71 16.82 3.09 5.05
C LEU A 71 16.02 3.00 3.74
N THR A 72 14.86 2.34 3.76
CA THR A 72 13.95 2.33 2.61
C THR A 72 13.40 3.73 2.28
N LEU A 73 13.19 4.60 3.28
CA LEU A 73 12.82 6.00 3.05
C LEU A 73 13.93 6.75 2.32
N LEU A 74 15.19 6.53 2.71
CA LEU A 74 16.35 7.16 2.07
C LEU A 74 16.50 6.70 0.62
N GLY A 75 16.39 5.39 0.37
CA GLY A 75 16.42 4.83 -0.99
C GLY A 75 15.32 5.44 -1.87
N TYR A 76 14.10 5.55 -1.33
CA TYR A 76 12.98 6.16 -2.05
C TYR A 76 13.18 7.67 -2.29
N ALA A 77 13.71 8.40 -1.31
CA ALA A 77 14.01 9.83 -1.43
C ALA A 77 15.04 10.11 -2.55
N VAL A 78 16.09 9.28 -2.64
CA VAL A 78 17.11 9.36 -3.70
C VAL A 78 16.50 8.99 -5.06
N TRP A 79 15.69 7.93 -5.12
CA TRP A 79 15.00 7.51 -6.35
C TRP A 79 14.12 8.64 -6.91
N LEU A 80 13.36 9.33 -6.06
CA LEU A 80 12.55 10.49 -6.47
C LEU A 80 13.39 11.62 -7.06
N LEU A 81 14.56 11.90 -6.48
CA LEU A 81 15.46 12.95 -7.00
C LEU A 81 16.08 12.55 -8.33
N TYR A 82 16.40 11.27 -8.51
CA TYR A 82 16.95 10.72 -9.74
C TYR A 82 15.94 10.74 -10.89
N MET A 83 14.69 10.30 -10.64
CA MET A 83 13.65 10.26 -11.69
C MET A 83 13.18 11.65 -12.16
N ARG A 84 13.43 12.71 -11.39
CA ARG A 84 13.06 14.09 -11.70
C ARG A 84 13.48 14.55 -13.11
N SER A 85 14.67 14.17 -13.58
CA SER A 85 15.20 14.61 -14.89
C SER A 85 14.62 13.87 -16.09
N TYR A 86 13.95 12.74 -15.85
CA TYR A 86 13.48 11.86 -16.91
C TYR A 86 12.03 12.16 -17.33
N ASP A 87 11.30 12.96 -16.56
CA ASP A 87 9.87 13.15 -16.73
C ASP A 87 9.47 14.54 -17.25
N CYS A 88 8.47 14.60 -18.15
CA CYS A 88 7.82 15.84 -18.62
C CYS A 88 6.98 16.56 -17.54
N GLU A 89 7.18 16.18 -16.28
CA GLU A 89 6.47 16.67 -15.11
C GLU A 89 6.97 18.07 -14.69
N ASP A 90 8.13 18.52 -15.19
CA ASP A 90 8.70 19.86 -14.92
C ASP A 90 7.73 20.99 -15.29
N ILE A 91 7.08 20.86 -16.45
CA ILE A 91 6.13 21.84 -17.02
C ILE A 91 4.91 22.05 -16.12
N LEU A 92 4.58 21.07 -15.28
CA LEU A 92 3.44 21.11 -14.38
C LEU A 92 3.81 21.69 -12.99
N GLY A 93 5.07 22.06 -12.75
CA GLY A 93 5.55 22.53 -11.45
C GLY A 93 5.66 21.43 -10.40
N LEU A 94 5.60 20.15 -10.82
CA LEU A 94 5.82 18.99 -9.96
C LEU A 94 7.23 18.91 -9.34
N PRO A 95 8.33 19.38 -9.95
CA PRO A 95 9.65 19.17 -9.35
C PRO A 95 9.78 19.87 -8.00
N ARG A 96 9.09 20.99 -7.77
CA ARG A 96 9.04 21.64 -6.45
C ARG A 96 8.43 20.69 -5.41
N ILE A 97 7.30 20.06 -5.73
CA ILE A 97 6.62 19.14 -4.82
C ILE A 97 7.45 17.87 -4.61
N GLN A 98 8.05 17.32 -5.67
CA GLN A 98 8.96 16.18 -5.56
C GLN A 98 10.18 16.48 -4.69
N THR A 99 10.77 17.68 -4.80
CA THR A 99 11.89 18.09 -3.93
C THR A 99 11.46 18.24 -2.47
N ILE A 100 10.30 18.84 -2.20
CA ILE A 100 9.76 18.97 -0.84
C ILE A 100 9.47 17.58 -0.26
N ALA A 101 8.87 16.67 -1.04
CA ALA A 101 8.60 15.31 -0.61
C ALA A 101 9.89 14.53 -0.31
N SER A 102 10.93 14.67 -1.15
CA SER A 102 12.22 14.03 -0.93
C SER A 102 12.94 14.58 0.32
N VAL A 103 12.99 15.90 0.49
CA VAL A 103 13.53 16.54 1.71
C VAL A 103 12.74 16.12 2.95
N GLY A 104 11.42 16.02 2.85
CA GLY A 104 10.56 15.51 3.91
C GLY A 104 10.90 14.07 4.31
N LEU A 105 11.09 13.16 3.34
CA LEU A 105 11.51 11.78 3.59
C LEU A 105 12.87 11.70 4.30
N LEU A 106 13.84 12.53 3.88
CA LEU A 106 15.14 12.62 4.52
C LEU A 106 15.04 13.17 5.95
N ALA A 107 14.19 14.17 6.19
CA ALA A 107 13.94 14.68 7.53
C ALA A 107 13.34 13.60 8.44
N VAL A 108 12.36 12.83 7.96
CA VAL A 108 11.77 11.70 8.71
C VAL A 108 12.82 10.64 9.02
N PHE A 109 13.71 10.32 8.07
CA PHE A 109 14.83 9.42 8.32
C PHE A 109 15.73 9.91 9.47
N VAL A 110 16.14 11.18 9.46
CA VAL A 110 16.97 11.75 10.53
C VAL A 110 16.24 11.73 11.86
N VAL A 111 15.01 12.25 11.92
CA VAL A 111 14.22 12.33 13.17
C VAL A 111 13.95 10.93 13.72
N SER A 112 13.64 9.94 12.87
CA SER A 112 13.42 8.55 13.30
C SER A 112 14.66 7.96 13.97
N ASN A 113 15.85 8.18 13.42
CA ASN A 113 17.10 7.69 14.01
C ASN A 113 17.45 8.45 15.29
N VAL A 114 17.34 9.78 15.28
CA VAL A 114 17.56 10.64 16.45
C VAL A 114 16.62 10.26 17.60
N ALA A 115 15.36 9.94 17.33
CA ALA A 115 14.40 9.49 18.34
C ALA A 115 14.81 8.17 19.02
N LEU A 116 15.46 7.25 18.30
CA LEU A 116 16.02 6.03 18.90
C LEU A 116 17.14 6.35 19.90
N PHE A 117 18.00 7.33 19.60
CA PHE A 117 19.07 7.78 20.50
C PHE A 117 18.53 8.57 21.71
N LEU A 118 17.59 9.49 21.49
CA LEU A 118 17.01 10.32 22.57
C LEU A 118 16.09 9.53 23.50
N ARG A 119 15.63 8.34 23.10
CA ARG A 119 14.75 7.48 23.93
C ARG A 119 15.31 7.22 25.32
N ARG A 120 16.63 7.05 25.47
CA ARG A 120 17.25 6.80 26.79
C ARG A 120 17.06 7.98 27.74
N LYS A 121 17.16 9.21 27.24
CA LYS A 121 17.13 10.43 28.06
C LYS A 121 15.71 10.99 28.21
N PHE A 122 14.95 11.09 27.12
CA PHE A 122 13.62 11.72 27.09
C PHE A 122 12.62 10.92 26.23
N PRO A 123 12.05 9.80 26.73
CA PRO A 123 11.23 8.89 25.92
C PRO A 123 9.88 9.50 25.48
N MET A 124 9.20 10.25 26.37
CA MET A 124 7.90 10.86 26.09
C MET A 124 7.92 11.90 24.96
N PRO A 125 8.72 12.99 25.03
CA PRO A 125 8.70 14.00 23.98
C PRO A 125 9.21 13.47 22.63
N ALA A 126 10.17 12.55 22.64
CA ALA A 126 10.66 11.91 21.42
C ALA A 126 9.55 11.13 20.70
N LEU A 127 8.71 10.39 21.43
CA LEU A 127 7.57 9.68 20.83
C LEU A 127 6.54 10.65 20.25
N VAL A 128 6.16 11.69 21.00
CA VAL A 128 5.11 12.62 20.56
C VAL A 128 5.52 13.32 19.25
N VAL A 129 6.76 13.82 19.18
CA VAL A 129 7.28 14.46 17.96
C VAL A 129 7.28 13.48 16.77
N MET A 130 7.76 12.25 16.99
CA MET A 130 7.75 11.21 15.95
C MET A 130 6.35 10.86 15.48
N PHE A 131 5.41 10.70 16.41
CA PHE A 131 4.03 10.33 16.10
C PHE A 131 3.33 11.42 15.28
N VAL A 132 3.51 12.70 15.65
CA VAL A 132 2.97 13.83 14.89
C VAL A 132 3.52 13.83 13.45
N ILE A 133 4.84 13.66 13.28
CA ILE A 133 5.48 13.65 11.96
C ILE A 133 4.97 12.46 11.12
N LEU A 134 4.88 11.26 11.71
CA LEU A 134 4.39 10.06 11.01
C LEU A 134 2.90 10.13 10.66
N LEU A 135 2.07 10.75 11.51
CA LEU A 135 0.68 11.02 11.18
C LEU A 135 0.56 12.02 10.03
N LEU A 136 1.33 13.11 10.04
CA LEU A 136 1.35 14.06 8.91
C LEU A 136 1.75 13.35 7.61
N MET A 137 2.77 12.51 7.64
CA MET A 137 3.18 11.67 6.53
C MET A 137 2.07 10.71 6.06
N LEU A 138 1.34 10.08 6.98
CA LEU A 138 0.20 9.23 6.68
C LEU A 138 -0.94 10.02 6.00
N PHE A 139 -1.27 11.20 6.50
CA PHE A 139 -2.28 12.08 5.88
C PHE A 139 -1.88 12.50 4.46
N ILE A 140 -0.61 12.83 4.25
CA ILE A 140 -0.07 13.15 2.91
C ILE A 140 -0.16 11.92 2.00
N GLY A 141 0.20 10.74 2.50
CA GLY A 141 0.08 9.47 1.77
C GLY A 141 -1.35 9.17 1.32
N LEU A 142 -2.33 9.36 2.21
CA LEU A 142 -3.76 9.22 1.90
C LEU A 142 -4.24 10.21 0.84
N ALA A 143 -3.75 11.45 0.87
CA ALA A 143 -4.06 12.45 -0.14
C ALA A 143 -3.55 12.05 -1.53
N TYR A 144 -2.32 11.54 -1.63
CA TYR A 144 -1.76 11.05 -2.90
C TYR A 144 -2.38 9.74 -3.38
N ALA A 145 -2.77 8.86 -2.47
CA ALA A 145 -3.52 7.65 -2.80
C ALA A 145 -4.93 7.95 -3.33
N GLY A 146 -5.42 9.18 -3.17
CA GLY A 146 -6.71 9.63 -3.72
C GLY A 146 -7.92 9.10 -2.95
N VAL A 147 -7.76 8.73 -1.68
CA VAL A 147 -8.85 8.22 -0.83
C VAL A 147 -9.89 9.32 -0.54
N ASN A 148 -9.48 10.59 -0.57
CA ASN A 148 -10.32 11.75 -0.25
C ASN A 148 -10.63 12.60 -1.50
N GLU A 149 -11.61 12.17 -2.29
CA GLU A 149 -11.96 12.81 -3.58
C GLU A 149 -12.32 14.31 -3.46
N MET A 150 -12.93 14.72 -2.35
CA MET A 150 -13.41 16.10 -2.14
C MET A 150 -12.27 17.13 -2.06
N GLN A 151 -11.10 16.76 -1.52
CA GLN A 151 -9.95 17.66 -1.36
C GLN A 151 -8.93 17.59 -2.51
N THR A 152 -9.15 16.66 -3.44
CA THR A 152 -8.30 16.35 -4.62
C THR A 152 -8.25 17.50 -5.65
N ARG A 153 -9.00 18.59 -5.48
CA ARG A 153 -8.85 19.76 -6.37
C ARG A 153 -7.73 20.71 -5.95
N ARG A 154 -7.52 20.85 -4.63
CA ARG A 154 -6.62 21.86 -4.05
C ARG A 154 -5.25 21.28 -3.70
N PHE A 155 -5.19 19.98 -3.41
CA PHE A 155 -3.92 19.28 -3.21
C PHE A 155 -3.21 19.04 -4.55
N PRO A 156 -1.94 19.47 -4.69
CA PRO A 156 -1.21 19.28 -5.91
C PRO A 156 -0.90 17.80 -6.15
N ALA A 157 -0.69 17.43 -7.42
CA ALA A 157 -0.36 16.07 -7.85
C ALA A 157 -1.43 14.99 -7.53
N THR A 158 -2.69 15.41 -7.45
CA THR A 158 -3.84 14.53 -7.30
C THR A 158 -4.63 14.42 -8.61
N GLY A 159 -5.51 13.43 -8.71
CA GLY A 159 -6.14 13.06 -9.98
C GLY A 159 -6.90 14.19 -10.69
N THR A 160 -7.63 15.01 -9.93
CA THR A 160 -8.42 16.14 -10.45
C THR A 160 -7.54 17.35 -10.76
N TRP A 161 -6.54 17.63 -9.92
CA TRP A 161 -5.54 18.66 -10.17
C TRP A 161 -4.80 18.44 -11.50
N PHE A 162 -4.39 17.20 -11.80
CA PHE A 162 -3.77 16.86 -13.09
C PHE A 162 -4.70 17.12 -14.27
N LYS A 163 -5.98 16.76 -14.14
CA LYS A 163 -6.97 16.97 -15.21
C LYS A 163 -7.14 18.45 -15.52
N LEU A 164 -7.18 19.31 -14.51
CA LEU A 164 -7.30 20.77 -14.71
C LEU A 164 -6.09 21.36 -15.44
N LYS A 165 -4.88 20.94 -15.06
CA LYS A 165 -3.65 21.45 -15.68
C LYS A 165 -3.42 20.94 -17.10
N VAL A 166 -3.70 19.67 -17.36
CA VAL A 166 -3.46 19.03 -18.67
C VAL A 166 -4.54 19.38 -19.70
N MET A 167 -5.77 19.68 -19.27
CA MET A 167 -6.84 20.06 -20.19
C MET A 167 -6.71 21.49 -20.71
N ASP A 168 -5.88 22.33 -20.07
CA ASP A 168 -5.50 23.64 -20.59
C ASP A 168 -4.59 23.51 -21.82
N ASN A 169 -4.89 24.24 -22.89
CA ASN A 169 -4.18 24.09 -24.16
C ASN A 169 -2.78 24.69 -24.13
N VAL A 170 -2.57 25.77 -23.37
CA VAL A 170 -1.25 26.41 -23.25
C VAL A 170 -0.29 25.47 -22.53
N ASN A 171 -0.69 24.91 -21.39
CA ASN A 171 0.11 23.91 -20.68
C ASN A 171 0.32 22.65 -21.53
N TRP A 172 -0.73 22.18 -22.23
CA TRP A 172 -0.62 20.98 -23.04
C TRP A 172 0.38 21.10 -24.19
N ASN A 173 0.47 22.25 -24.86
CA ASN A 173 1.42 22.44 -25.96
C ASN A 173 2.86 22.17 -25.51
N ASN A 174 3.25 22.67 -24.34
CA ASN A 174 4.56 22.41 -23.77
C ASN A 174 4.73 20.92 -23.39
N ILE A 175 3.72 20.33 -22.74
CA ILE A 175 3.74 18.92 -22.33
C ILE A 175 3.87 18.01 -23.56
N LYS A 176 3.10 18.29 -24.61
CA LYS A 176 3.12 17.57 -25.88
C LYS A 176 4.50 17.59 -26.49
N SER A 177 5.15 18.76 -26.59
CA SER A 177 6.51 18.87 -27.12
C SER A 177 7.47 17.99 -26.32
N CYS A 178 7.44 18.05 -24.99
CA CYS A 178 8.28 17.18 -24.17
C CYS A 178 7.99 15.68 -24.38
N VAL A 179 6.72 15.28 -24.45
CA VAL A 179 6.32 13.88 -24.66
C VAL A 179 6.79 13.36 -26.02
N TYR A 180 6.77 14.22 -27.03
CA TYR A 180 7.33 13.96 -28.35
C TYR A 180 8.86 13.85 -28.30
N ASP A 181 9.55 14.82 -27.71
CA ASP A 181 11.02 14.88 -27.64
C ASP A 181 11.62 13.72 -26.86
N LYS A 182 10.96 13.29 -25.77
CA LYS A 182 11.35 12.10 -24.99
C LYS A 182 11.06 10.78 -25.71
N GLY A 183 10.43 10.83 -26.89
CA GLY A 183 10.20 9.66 -27.72
C GLY A 183 9.20 8.67 -27.14
N ALA A 184 8.12 9.14 -26.50
CA ALA A 184 7.15 8.26 -25.82
C ALA A 184 6.55 7.17 -26.74
N CYS A 185 6.47 7.44 -28.05
CA CYS A 185 5.99 6.52 -29.07
C CYS A 185 7.11 5.81 -29.85
N ASN A 186 8.38 6.21 -29.71
CA ASN A 186 9.48 5.74 -30.56
C ASN A 186 9.65 4.23 -30.55
N GLU A 187 9.45 3.60 -29.40
CA GLU A 187 9.51 2.14 -29.27
C GLU A 187 8.40 1.43 -30.06
N LEU A 188 7.21 2.04 -30.20
CA LEU A 188 6.15 1.50 -31.06
C LEU A 188 6.37 1.83 -32.53
N VAL A 189 7.02 2.97 -32.80
CA VAL A 189 7.31 3.46 -34.14
C VAL A 189 8.37 2.61 -34.83
N TYR A 190 9.50 2.44 -34.15
CA TYR A 190 10.72 1.83 -34.66
C TYR A 190 10.96 0.42 -34.11
N GLY A 191 10.11 -0.06 -33.18
CA GLY A 191 10.23 -1.38 -32.58
C GLY A 191 10.02 -2.51 -33.60
N SER A 192 10.77 -3.60 -33.42
CA SER A 192 10.67 -4.77 -34.30
C SER A 192 9.28 -5.42 -34.25
N PRO A 193 8.73 -5.93 -35.38
CA PRO A 193 7.36 -6.46 -35.48
C PRO A 193 7.07 -7.76 -34.72
N LYS A 194 7.99 -8.26 -33.88
CA LYS A 194 8.04 -9.68 -33.50
C LYS A 194 6.85 -10.16 -32.67
N ASP A 195 6.10 -9.27 -32.04
CA ASP A 195 4.95 -9.62 -31.21
C ASP A 195 3.70 -8.81 -31.59
N LYS A 196 3.06 -9.15 -32.71
CA LYS A 196 1.67 -8.74 -32.95
C LYS A 196 0.70 -9.85 -32.52
N PRO A 197 -0.46 -9.51 -31.93
CA PRO A 197 -0.93 -8.15 -31.62
C PRO A 197 -0.53 -7.68 -30.20
N TYR A 198 -0.11 -6.41 -30.10
CA TYR A 198 0.16 -5.76 -28.82
C TYR A 198 -1.11 -5.72 -27.97
N ASN A 199 -1.04 -6.30 -26.77
CA ASN A 199 -2.15 -6.24 -25.84
C ASN A 199 -2.29 -4.80 -25.30
N ARG A 200 -3.28 -4.06 -25.80
CA ARG A 200 -3.63 -2.69 -25.35
C ARG A 200 -3.72 -2.60 -23.82
N ARG A 201 -4.14 -3.65 -23.11
CA ARG A 201 -4.23 -3.63 -21.64
C ARG A 201 -2.87 -3.62 -20.92
N LYS A 202 -1.83 -4.17 -21.55
CA LYS A 202 -0.48 -4.24 -20.97
C LYS A 202 0.36 -3.00 -21.28
N LEU A 203 -0.05 -2.20 -22.26
CA LEU A 203 0.69 -1.00 -22.65
C LEU A 203 0.54 0.15 -21.63
N PRO A 204 1.59 0.98 -21.47
CA PRO A 204 1.50 2.20 -20.71
C PRO A 204 0.35 3.11 -21.19
N PRO A 205 -0.41 3.74 -20.28
CA PRO A 205 -1.57 4.56 -20.65
C PRO A 205 -1.26 5.68 -21.64
N ILE A 206 -0.05 6.26 -21.57
CA ILE A 206 0.41 7.30 -22.49
C ILE A 206 0.61 6.76 -23.92
N LYS A 207 1.16 5.56 -24.06
CA LYS A 207 1.38 4.91 -25.37
C LYS A 207 0.05 4.60 -26.05
N ASN A 208 -0.92 4.06 -25.30
CA ASN A 208 -2.26 3.80 -25.83
C ASN A 208 -3.02 5.07 -26.22
N GLY A 209 -2.84 6.17 -25.48
CA GLY A 209 -3.57 7.42 -25.72
C GLY A 209 -2.99 8.27 -26.83
N CYS A 210 -1.66 8.25 -27.00
CA CYS A 210 -0.94 9.16 -27.90
C CYS A 210 -0.49 8.48 -29.20
N CYS A 211 -0.13 7.20 -29.17
CA CYS A 211 0.48 6.51 -30.31
C CYS A 211 -0.53 5.70 -31.14
N MET A 212 -1.72 5.44 -30.60
CA MET A 212 -2.75 4.63 -31.23
C MET A 212 -4.07 5.41 -31.31
N PRO A 213 -4.91 5.13 -32.31
CA PRO A 213 -6.25 5.68 -32.34
C PRO A 213 -7.17 5.00 -31.32
N PRO A 214 -8.18 5.73 -30.81
CA PRO A 214 -9.26 5.16 -30.00
C PRO A 214 -10.01 4.03 -30.72
N GLU A 215 -10.48 3.05 -29.96
CA GLU A 215 -11.28 1.92 -30.51
C GLU A 215 -12.60 2.40 -31.14
N THR A 216 -13.13 3.52 -30.65
CA THR A 216 -14.32 4.19 -31.20
C THR A 216 -14.15 4.69 -32.64
N CYS A 217 -12.93 4.75 -33.16
CA CYS A 217 -12.67 5.19 -34.54
C CYS A 217 -12.83 4.07 -35.58
N ASN A 218 -13.04 2.82 -35.14
CA ASN A 218 -13.22 1.62 -35.97
C ASN A 218 -12.21 1.50 -37.13
N MET A 219 -10.94 1.81 -36.84
CA MET A 219 -9.84 1.68 -37.79
C MET A 219 -9.16 0.32 -37.65
N ASP A 220 -8.70 -0.21 -38.77
CA ASP A 220 -7.97 -1.47 -38.82
C ASP A 220 -6.47 -1.21 -38.76
N ALA A 221 -5.75 -2.01 -37.97
CA ALA A 221 -4.30 -1.89 -37.80
C ALA A 221 -3.56 -2.65 -38.89
N LEU A 222 -2.77 -1.95 -39.71
CA LEU A 222 -1.76 -2.59 -40.57
C LEU A 222 -0.46 -2.78 -39.80
N ASN A 223 -0.08 -1.77 -39.02
CA ASN A 223 1.08 -1.82 -38.13
C ASN A 223 0.78 -1.27 -36.73
N THR A 224 1.78 -1.28 -35.84
CA THR A 224 1.71 -0.78 -34.46
C THR A 224 1.08 0.61 -34.35
N THR A 225 1.43 1.49 -35.28
CA THR A 225 0.98 2.90 -35.34
C THR A 225 0.35 3.27 -36.68
N PHE A 226 0.36 2.35 -37.66
CA PHE A 226 -0.24 2.58 -38.96
C PHE A 226 -1.65 1.97 -39.00
N TRP A 227 -2.66 2.82 -39.15
CA TRP A 227 -4.07 2.43 -39.18
C TRP A 227 -4.77 2.99 -40.41
N TYR A 228 -5.77 2.29 -40.93
CA TYR A 228 -6.60 2.77 -42.04
C TYR A 228 -8.09 2.67 -41.69
N ARG A 229 -8.90 3.53 -42.29
CA ARG A 229 -10.36 3.44 -42.19
C ARG A 229 -10.86 2.45 -43.24
N ARG A 230 -11.81 1.58 -42.85
CA ARG A 230 -12.59 0.82 -43.82
C ARG A 230 -13.40 1.78 -44.68
N LYS A 231 -13.45 1.54 -45.99
CA LYS A 231 -14.07 2.45 -46.99
C LYS A 231 -15.59 2.48 -46.88
N ASP A 232 -16.13 1.45 -46.23
CA ASP A 232 -17.52 1.06 -46.09
C ASP A 232 -18.19 1.67 -44.84
N GLU A 233 -17.40 2.30 -43.96
CA GLU A 233 -17.91 3.07 -42.83
C GLU A 233 -17.64 4.56 -43.07
N GLY A 234 -18.72 5.35 -43.14
CA GLY A 234 -18.66 6.80 -43.33
C GLY A 234 -17.84 7.50 -42.23
N GLN A 235 -17.62 8.81 -42.40
CA GLN A 235 -16.93 9.65 -41.40
C GLN A 235 -17.42 9.30 -39.98
N PRO A 236 -16.50 9.16 -39.00
CA PRO A 236 -16.88 8.73 -37.65
C PRO A 236 -18.01 9.63 -37.16
N LEU A 237 -19.13 9.01 -36.80
CA LEU A 237 -20.29 9.70 -36.23
C LEU A 237 -19.76 10.67 -35.18
N LYS A 238 -20.11 11.97 -35.28
CA LYS A 238 -19.89 12.96 -34.22
C LYS A 238 -20.51 12.38 -32.95
N THR A 239 -19.71 11.65 -32.18
CA THR A 239 -20.12 11.11 -30.91
C THR A 239 -20.01 12.28 -29.96
N GLU A 240 -21.11 13.02 -29.85
CA GLU A 240 -21.40 13.85 -28.70
C GLU A 240 -21.39 12.92 -27.48
N VAL A 241 -20.21 12.65 -26.93
CA VAL A 241 -20.09 11.90 -25.68
C VAL A 241 -20.65 12.82 -24.60
N LEU A 242 -21.90 12.53 -24.24
CA LEU A 242 -22.66 13.07 -23.13
C LEU A 242 -21.89 12.85 -21.81
N TYR A 243 -21.00 13.77 -21.50
CA TYR A 243 -20.61 14.14 -20.14
C TYR A 243 -20.32 15.64 -20.15
N GLY A 244 -21.39 16.42 -19.96
CA GLY A 244 -21.36 17.83 -19.55
C GLY A 244 -20.39 18.75 -20.27
N GLY A 245 -20.86 19.38 -21.35
CA GLY A 245 -20.43 20.72 -21.76
C GLY A 245 -19.20 20.82 -22.68
N MET A 246 -19.45 20.92 -23.99
CA MET A 246 -19.00 22.02 -24.88
C MET A 246 -19.17 21.61 -26.34
N VAL A 247 -20.04 22.34 -27.04
CA VAL A 247 -20.18 22.37 -28.50
C VAL A 247 -18.86 22.87 -29.09
N GLY A 248 -18.26 22.14 -30.03
CA GLY A 248 -17.13 22.61 -30.85
C GLY A 248 -15.78 21.89 -30.73
N ARG A 249 -15.67 20.70 -30.12
CA ARG A 249 -14.40 19.94 -30.14
C ARG A 249 -14.38 18.90 -31.26
N LEU A 250 -13.32 18.92 -32.06
CA LEU A 250 -13.00 17.88 -33.05
C LEU A 250 -12.88 16.52 -32.34
N SER A 251 -13.43 15.45 -32.92
CA SER A 251 -13.32 14.13 -32.31
C SER A 251 -11.87 13.63 -32.38
N ASP A 252 -11.46 12.78 -31.43
CA ASP A 252 -10.11 12.19 -31.43
C ASP A 252 -9.79 11.49 -32.77
N CYS A 253 -10.81 10.91 -33.42
CA CYS A 253 -10.70 10.26 -34.73
C CYS A 253 -10.42 11.21 -35.89
N GLN A 254 -10.77 12.49 -35.75
CA GLN A 254 -10.50 13.55 -36.73
C GLN A 254 -9.11 14.16 -36.52
N LEU A 255 -8.62 14.20 -35.28
CA LEU A 255 -7.30 14.74 -34.93
C LEU A 255 -6.16 13.75 -35.21
N TRP A 256 -6.45 12.46 -35.12
CA TRP A 256 -5.45 11.41 -35.34
C TRP A 256 -4.94 11.37 -36.80
N ARG A 257 -3.62 11.23 -36.98
CA ARG A 257 -2.96 10.99 -38.27
C ARG A 257 -1.87 9.91 -38.17
N ASN A 258 -1.59 9.23 -39.29
CA ASN A 258 -0.48 8.26 -39.41
C ASN A 258 0.92 8.89 -39.43
N ASP A 259 1.02 10.22 -39.39
CA ASP A 259 2.30 10.93 -39.36
C ASP A 259 2.94 10.82 -37.97
N TRP A 260 4.18 10.34 -37.90
CA TRP A 260 4.92 10.14 -36.66
C TRP A 260 5.12 11.43 -35.83
N SER A 261 5.10 12.60 -36.48
CA SER A 261 5.19 13.90 -35.82
C SER A 261 3.85 14.41 -35.26
N VAL A 262 2.73 13.77 -35.61
CA VAL A 262 1.38 14.23 -35.24
C VAL A 262 0.66 13.20 -34.37
N LEU A 263 0.60 11.94 -34.83
CA LEU A 263 -0.08 10.83 -34.16
C LEU A 263 -1.41 11.28 -33.53
N CYS A 264 -1.67 10.97 -32.26
CA CYS A 264 -2.80 11.48 -31.49
C CYS A 264 -2.36 12.50 -30.42
N TYR A 265 -1.25 13.22 -30.61
CA TYR A 265 -0.73 14.10 -29.56
C TYR A 265 -1.67 15.24 -29.16
N ASP A 266 -2.59 15.68 -30.02
CA ASP A 266 -3.62 16.68 -29.68
C ASP A 266 -4.95 16.08 -29.21
N CYS A 267 -5.08 14.75 -29.24
CA CYS A 267 -6.30 14.05 -28.85
C CYS A 267 -6.56 14.14 -27.35
N ARG A 268 -7.84 14.08 -26.97
CA ARG A 268 -8.26 13.97 -25.57
C ARG A 268 -7.78 12.64 -24.96
N SER A 269 -7.75 11.57 -25.75
CA SER A 269 -7.22 10.27 -25.36
C SER A 269 -5.75 10.34 -24.94
N CYS A 270 -4.92 11.14 -25.62
CA CYS A 270 -3.51 11.35 -25.25
C CYS A 270 -3.39 12.14 -23.94
N LYS A 271 -4.12 13.24 -23.81
CA LYS A 271 -4.22 14.01 -22.54
C LYS A 271 -4.62 13.12 -21.36
N LEU A 272 -5.63 12.28 -21.53
CA LEU A 272 -6.08 11.33 -20.51
C LEU A 272 -5.05 10.23 -20.23
N GLY A 273 -4.40 9.72 -21.28
CA GLY A 273 -3.31 8.75 -21.17
C GLY A 273 -2.15 9.28 -20.33
N PHE A 274 -1.73 10.52 -20.59
CA PHE A 274 -0.73 11.22 -19.81
C PHE A 274 -1.15 11.39 -18.34
N VAL A 275 -2.37 11.90 -18.08
CA VAL A 275 -2.91 12.04 -16.71
C VAL A 275 -2.91 10.71 -15.96
N ARG A 276 -3.33 9.61 -16.60
CA ARG A 276 -3.31 8.27 -15.98
C ARG A 276 -1.90 7.80 -15.67
N SER A 277 -0.94 8.08 -16.56
CA SER A 277 0.46 7.72 -16.38
C SER A 277 1.07 8.43 -15.16
N VAL A 278 0.93 9.75 -15.09
CA VAL A 278 1.46 10.55 -13.98
C VAL A 278 0.72 10.19 -12.68
N ARG A 279 -0.61 10.12 -12.69
CA ARG A 279 -1.41 9.74 -11.51
C ARG A 279 -0.97 8.39 -10.93
N ARG A 280 -0.65 7.40 -11.77
CA ARG A 280 -0.21 6.09 -11.30
C ARG A 280 1.07 6.18 -10.46
N LYS A 281 2.05 6.99 -10.88
CA LYS A 281 3.29 7.20 -10.11
C LYS A 281 3.03 7.83 -8.74
N TRP A 282 2.20 8.87 -8.71
CA TRP A 282 1.85 9.56 -7.46
C TRP A 282 1.00 8.69 -6.52
N TRP A 283 0.13 7.86 -7.08
CA TRP A 283 -0.59 6.85 -6.32
C TRP A 283 0.36 5.81 -5.71
N GLN A 284 1.35 5.32 -6.47
CA GLN A 284 2.38 4.41 -5.93
C GLN A 284 3.19 5.06 -4.79
N LEU A 285 3.55 6.34 -4.92
CA LEU A 285 4.15 7.12 -3.84
C LEU A 285 3.23 7.18 -2.62
N GLY A 286 1.95 7.51 -2.81
CA GLY A 286 0.96 7.57 -1.72
C GLY A 286 0.83 6.23 -0.98
N VAL A 287 0.71 5.12 -1.71
CA VAL A 287 0.67 3.77 -1.13
C VAL A 287 1.93 3.46 -0.34
N PHE A 288 3.11 3.77 -0.90
CA PHE A 288 4.39 3.59 -0.20
C PHE A 288 4.42 4.37 1.12
N LEU A 289 4.03 5.65 1.10
CA LEU A 289 3.97 6.51 2.28
C LEU A 289 3.03 5.96 3.36
N ILE A 290 1.86 5.45 2.97
CA ILE A 290 0.89 4.85 3.91
C ILE A 290 1.51 3.62 4.58
N VAL A 291 2.03 2.68 3.79
CA VAL A 291 2.59 1.42 4.30
C VAL A 291 3.77 1.68 5.23
N ILE A 292 4.74 2.50 4.81
CA ILE A 292 5.93 2.77 5.61
C ILE A 292 5.61 3.55 6.89
N SER A 293 4.65 4.47 6.83
CA SER A 293 4.24 5.23 8.02
C SER A 293 3.60 4.33 9.05
N ILE A 294 2.71 3.40 8.64
CA ILE A 294 2.09 2.43 9.55
C ILE A 294 3.15 1.52 10.18
N LEU A 295 4.08 0.99 9.39
CA LEU A 295 5.15 0.13 9.90
C LEU A 295 6.04 0.86 10.91
N LEU A 296 6.42 2.12 10.63
CA LEU A 296 7.20 2.94 11.55
C LEU A 296 6.41 3.35 12.81
N LEU A 297 5.11 3.61 12.68
CA LEU A 297 4.24 3.92 13.83
C LEU A 297 4.19 2.73 14.79
N ILE A 298 3.94 1.53 14.26
CA ILE A 298 3.88 0.30 15.06
C ILE A 298 5.26 0.03 15.70
N SER A 299 6.34 0.16 14.94
CA SER A 299 7.68 -0.12 15.48
C SER A 299 8.05 0.86 16.60
N HIS A 300 7.83 2.16 16.42
CA HIS A 300 8.11 3.16 17.46
C HIS A 300 7.21 3.00 18.69
N LEU A 301 5.93 2.65 18.51
CA LEU A 301 4.99 2.39 19.59
C LEU A 301 5.42 1.17 20.43
N LEU A 302 5.75 0.05 19.77
CA LEU A 302 6.17 -1.18 20.46
C LEU A 302 7.45 -0.97 21.25
N ILE A 303 8.44 -0.28 20.68
CA ILE A 303 9.68 -0.03 21.42
C ILE A 303 9.43 0.89 22.61
N PHE A 304 8.56 1.90 22.45
CA PHE A 304 8.20 2.76 23.57
C PHE A 304 7.51 1.99 24.69
N LEU A 305 6.52 1.15 24.38
CA LEU A 305 5.82 0.32 25.35
C LEU A 305 6.79 -0.59 26.11
N ALA A 306 7.75 -1.22 25.41
CA ALA A 306 8.78 -2.02 26.06
C ALA A 306 9.67 -1.19 27.00
N THR A 307 10.14 -0.01 26.57
CA THR A 307 10.95 0.85 27.45
C THR A 307 10.18 1.44 28.63
N PHE A 308 8.88 1.67 28.46
CA PHE A 308 8.01 2.14 29.53
C PHE A 308 7.79 1.03 30.56
N TRP A 309 7.54 -0.20 30.09
CA TRP A 309 7.35 -1.37 30.95
C TRP A 309 8.57 -1.67 31.81
N GLU A 310 9.78 -1.59 31.24
CA GLU A 310 11.04 -1.74 32.00
C GLU A 310 11.19 -0.70 33.11
N ARG A 311 10.81 0.56 32.87
CA ARG A 311 10.89 1.62 33.89
C ARG A 311 9.84 1.54 35.00
N PHE A 312 8.70 0.90 34.74
CA PHE A 312 7.63 0.74 35.72
C PHE A 312 7.79 -0.52 36.58
N LYS A 313 8.46 -1.55 36.04
CA LYS A 313 8.62 -2.85 36.71
C LYS A 313 9.95 -2.99 37.45
N GLY A 314 10.95 -2.14 37.15
CA GLY A 314 12.16 -1.97 37.94
C GLY A 314 11.97 -0.90 39.01
#